data_AF-A0A963K559-F1
#
_entry.id   AF-A0A963K559-F1
#
_cell.length_a   1.000
_cell.length_b   1.000
_cell.length_c   1.000
_cell.angle_alpha   90.00
_cell.angle_beta   90.00
_cell.angle_gamma   90.00
#
_symmetry.space_group_name_H-M   'P 1'
#
loop_
_entity.id
_entity.type
_entity.pdbx_description
1 polymer ?
#
loop_
_entity_poly.entity_id
_entity_poly.type
_entity_poly.pdbx_seq_one_letter_code
_entity_poly.pdbx_strand_id
1 'polypeptide(L)'
;MTATPAELAALIPDGATLALAPDYSGCSLATIRELVRKGASGLRLVGLPQLGLQADLLIAAGCVAGVETAAISLGELGLAPAFDRAWRAGSVTVTESTCPAIHAGLTAAEKGVSHLPLAGVIGSDLVGLRPDWRLGPDPFTGEPGLLVPAIRPDFLLFHAAVADRSGNVWIGVR
;
A
#
# COMPACT_ATOMS: atom_id res chain seq x y z
N MET A 1 -3.12 14.80 -24.43
CA MET A 1 -3.34 15.83 -23.40
C MET A 1 -2.62 15.36 -22.15
N THR A 2 -1.73 16.16 -21.55
CA THR A 2 -1.03 15.78 -20.32
C THR A 2 -1.82 16.30 -19.13
N ALA A 3 -2.25 15.42 -18.23
CA ALA A 3 -2.96 15.82 -17.01
C ALA A 3 -1.98 16.45 -16.00
N THR A 4 -2.43 17.47 -15.29
CA THR A 4 -1.72 18.10 -14.17
C THR A 4 -1.89 17.25 -12.90
N PRO A 5 -1.00 17.40 -11.89
CA PRO A 5 -1.17 16.72 -10.60
C PRO A 5 -2.51 17.01 -9.92
N ALA A 6 -3.05 18.22 -10.08
CA ALA A 6 -4.34 18.61 -9.53
C ALA A 6 -5.50 17.85 -10.22
N GLU A 7 -5.44 17.71 -11.55
CA GLU A 7 -6.41 16.92 -12.31
C GLU A 7 -6.32 15.43 -11.94
N LEU A 8 -5.11 14.88 -11.74
CA LEU A 8 -4.93 13.51 -11.26
C LEU A 8 -5.51 13.30 -9.86
N ALA A 9 -5.23 14.22 -8.93
CA ALA A 9 -5.78 14.15 -7.59
C ALA A 9 -7.31 14.27 -7.57
N ALA A 10 -7.91 15.02 -8.50
CA ALA A 10 -9.36 15.14 -8.61
C ALA A 10 -10.06 13.83 -9.01
N LEU A 11 -9.37 12.90 -9.68
CA LEU A 11 -9.91 11.58 -10.04
C LEU A 11 -10.05 10.63 -8.86
N ILE A 12 -9.35 10.90 -7.75
CA ILE A 12 -9.31 10.04 -6.58
C ILE A 12 -10.45 10.44 -5.63
N PRO A 13 -11.53 9.64 -5.47
CA PRO A 13 -12.58 9.98 -4.53
C PRO A 13 -12.11 9.83 -3.08
N ASP A 14 -12.82 10.48 -2.16
CA ASP A 14 -12.68 10.19 -0.74
C ASP A 14 -13.01 8.72 -0.47
N GLY A 15 -12.37 8.12 0.53
CA GLY A 15 -12.53 6.70 0.85
C GLY A 15 -11.77 5.73 -0.07
N ALA A 16 -11.10 6.22 -1.13
CA ALA A 16 -10.37 5.38 -2.06
C ALA A 16 -9.21 4.62 -1.40
N THR A 17 -8.92 3.44 -1.94
CA THR A 17 -7.74 2.64 -1.59
C THR A 17 -6.60 2.96 -2.55
N LEU A 18 -5.49 3.47 -2.02
CA LEU A 18 -4.31 3.90 -2.77
C LEU A 18 -3.12 2.98 -2.50
N ALA A 19 -2.59 2.35 -3.54
CA ALA A 19 -1.26 1.75 -3.48
C ALA A 19 -0.20 2.83 -3.68
N LEU A 20 0.76 2.90 -2.76
CA LEU A 20 1.84 3.89 -2.79
C LEU A 20 3.19 3.19 -2.99
N ALA A 21 3.98 3.69 -3.95
CA ALA A 21 5.36 3.26 -4.12
C ALA A 21 6.19 3.54 -2.84
N PRO A 22 7.17 2.69 -2.50
CA PRO A 22 8.05 2.92 -1.36
C PRO A 22 9.02 4.09 -1.65
N ASP A 23 9.59 4.68 -0.61
CA ASP A 23 10.44 5.89 -0.71
C ASP A 23 11.70 5.70 -1.59
N TYR A 24 12.22 4.48 -1.66
CA TYR A 24 13.34 4.12 -2.55
C TYR A 24 12.91 3.84 -4.00
N SER A 25 11.63 4.08 -4.32
CA SER A 25 11.04 3.99 -5.65
C SER A 25 10.42 5.35 -6.02
N GLY A 26 9.99 5.50 -7.27
CA GLY A 26 9.42 6.75 -7.76
C GLY A 26 8.15 7.16 -6.99
N CYS A 27 8.29 8.13 -6.09
CA CYS A 27 7.21 8.66 -5.25
C CYS A 27 6.40 9.75 -5.98
N SER A 28 5.07 9.71 -5.84
CA SER A 28 4.15 10.65 -6.49
C SER A 28 3.87 11.89 -5.62
N LEU A 29 4.91 12.50 -5.02
CA LEU A 29 4.75 13.59 -4.05
C LEU A 29 3.96 14.80 -4.58
N ALA A 30 4.00 15.06 -5.89
CA ALA A 30 3.20 16.10 -6.51
C ALA A 30 1.69 15.81 -6.34
N THR A 31 1.25 14.59 -6.64
CA THR A 31 -0.14 14.16 -6.46
C THR A 31 -0.52 14.11 -4.98
N ILE A 32 0.39 13.65 -4.11
CA ILE A 32 0.18 13.63 -2.65
C ILE A 32 -0.12 15.04 -2.12
N ARG A 33 0.67 16.05 -2.52
CA ARG A 33 0.41 17.44 -2.12
C ARG A 33 -0.95 17.95 -2.61
N GLU A 34 -1.37 17.56 -3.80
CA GLU A 34 -2.68 17.93 -4.34
C GLU A 34 -3.84 17.23 -3.62
N LEU A 35 -3.66 15.97 -3.19
CA LEU A 35 -4.61 15.27 -2.32
C LEU A 35 -4.78 15.99 -0.98
N VAL A 36 -3.67 16.42 -0.36
CA VAL A 36 -3.70 17.23 0.86
C VAL A 36 -4.39 18.57 0.61
N ARG A 37 -4.02 19.27 -0.46
CA ARG A 37 -4.57 20.61 -0.79
C ARG A 37 -6.07 20.57 -1.04
N LYS A 38 -6.58 19.52 -1.68
CA LYS A 38 -8.02 19.38 -1.92
C LYS A 38 -8.80 18.87 -0.68
N GLY A 39 -8.11 18.51 0.40
CA GLY A 39 -8.72 17.98 1.61
C GLY A 39 -9.26 16.57 1.44
N ALA A 40 -8.56 15.70 0.72
CA ALA A 40 -8.95 14.29 0.56
C ALA A 40 -9.15 13.63 1.94
N SER A 41 -10.17 12.80 2.07
CA SER A 41 -10.55 12.22 3.36
C SER A 41 -10.85 10.73 3.27
N GLY A 42 -10.67 10.02 4.38
CA GLY A 42 -11.04 8.61 4.51
C GLY A 42 -10.19 7.63 3.70
N LEU A 43 -9.03 8.04 3.18
CA LEU A 43 -8.19 7.22 2.30
C LEU A 43 -7.68 5.96 3.02
N ARG A 44 -7.58 4.86 2.29
CA ARG A 44 -6.93 3.62 2.73
C ARG A 44 -5.64 3.44 1.97
N LEU A 45 -4.51 3.24 2.65
CA LEU A 45 -3.21 3.13 1.98
C LEU A 45 -2.72 1.68 1.98
N VAL A 46 -2.21 1.22 0.84
CA VAL A 46 -1.53 -0.07 0.70
C VAL A 46 -0.05 0.20 0.35
N GLY A 47 0.87 -0.29 1.18
CA GLY A 47 2.31 -0.18 0.91
C GLY A 47 2.73 -1.10 -0.23
N LEU A 48 3.78 -0.74 -0.98
CA LEU A 48 4.36 -1.58 -2.05
C LEU A 48 5.82 -2.00 -1.77
N PRO A 49 6.10 -2.83 -0.75
CA PRO A 49 5.21 -3.32 0.30
C PRO A 49 5.25 -2.48 1.59
N GLN A 50 6.09 -1.44 1.60
CA GLN A 50 6.26 -0.53 2.72
C GLN A 50 5.71 0.86 2.37
N LEU A 51 5.35 1.60 3.40
CA LEU A 51 4.98 3.01 3.30
C LEU A 51 6.10 3.87 3.88
N GLY A 52 6.12 5.14 3.49
CA GLY A 52 7.10 6.10 3.98
C GLY A 52 6.56 7.52 3.93
N LEU A 53 7.37 8.46 3.41
CA LEU A 53 7.08 9.89 3.41
C LEU A 53 5.69 10.22 2.83
N GLN A 54 5.29 9.54 1.75
CA GLN A 54 3.98 9.77 1.12
C GLN A 54 2.81 9.50 2.09
N ALA A 55 2.90 8.41 2.85
CA ALA A 55 1.87 8.06 3.84
C ALA A 55 1.93 9.00 5.04
N ASP A 56 3.13 9.31 5.55
CA ASP A 56 3.29 10.18 6.71
C ASP A 56 2.71 11.59 6.44
N LEU A 57 2.88 12.12 5.22
CA LEU A 57 2.28 13.39 4.80
C LEU A 57 0.75 13.34 4.77
N LEU A 58 0.16 12.28 4.20
CA LEU A 58 -1.30 12.13 4.16
C LEU A 58 -1.89 11.91 5.56
N ILE A 59 -1.21 11.14 6.41
CA ILE A 59 -1.61 10.92 7.80
C ILE A 59 -1.52 12.23 8.60
N ALA A 60 -0.44 13.00 8.43
CA ALA A 60 -0.27 14.30 9.08
C ALA A 60 -1.38 15.30 8.71
N ALA A 61 -1.87 15.22 7.47
CA ALA A 61 -2.97 16.04 6.97
C ALA A 61 -4.36 15.55 7.39
N GLY A 62 -4.47 14.42 8.09
CA GLY A 62 -5.76 13.83 8.49
C GLY A 62 -6.53 13.18 7.34
N CYS A 63 -5.86 12.86 6.22
CA CYS A 63 -6.50 12.32 5.03
C CYS A 63 -6.77 10.81 5.10
N VAL A 64 -6.13 10.10 6.03
CA VAL A 64 -6.03 8.63 6.05
C VAL A 64 -6.91 8.03 7.14
N ALA A 65 -7.74 7.07 6.78
CA ALA A 65 -8.51 6.25 7.72
C ALA A 65 -7.79 4.95 8.11
N GLY A 66 -7.02 4.36 7.19
CA GLY A 66 -6.36 3.08 7.44
C GLY A 66 -5.17 2.80 6.54
N VAL A 67 -4.32 1.88 6.97
CA VAL A 67 -3.13 1.43 6.24
C VAL A 67 -2.99 -0.09 6.29
N GLU A 68 -2.60 -0.71 5.18
CA GLU A 68 -2.06 -2.07 5.12
C GLU A 68 -0.61 -2.00 4.64
N THR A 69 0.33 -2.44 5.47
CA THR A 69 1.76 -2.27 5.19
C THR A 69 2.62 -3.22 6.01
N ALA A 70 3.83 -3.50 5.52
CA ALA A 70 4.84 -4.23 6.29
C ALA A 70 5.62 -3.35 7.27
N ALA A 71 5.74 -2.06 6.96
CA ALA A 71 6.37 -1.07 7.82
C ALA A 71 6.00 0.35 7.34
N ILE A 72 6.12 1.34 8.22
CA ILE A 72 6.14 2.75 7.85
C ILE A 72 7.40 3.39 8.42
N SER A 73 8.33 3.80 7.56
CA SER A 73 9.58 4.45 7.97
C SER A 73 10.03 5.48 6.95
N LEU A 74 10.91 6.38 7.38
CA LEU A 74 11.54 7.40 6.53
C LEU A 74 12.99 6.99 6.19
N GLY A 75 13.25 5.68 6.11
CA GLY A 75 14.57 5.11 5.92
C GLY A 75 15.55 5.52 7.03
N GLU A 76 16.70 6.07 6.63
CA GLU A 76 17.75 6.55 7.55
C GLU A 76 17.32 7.75 8.42
N LEU A 77 16.22 8.43 8.06
CA LEU A 77 15.65 9.50 8.86
C LEU A 77 14.82 8.98 10.05
N GLY A 78 14.64 7.66 10.14
CA GLY A 78 14.02 6.99 11.28
C GLY A 78 12.52 6.71 11.10
N LEU A 79 11.78 6.76 12.20
CA LEU A 79 10.35 6.46 12.23
C LEU A 79 9.53 7.56 11.53
N ALA A 80 8.34 7.19 11.06
CA ALA A 80 7.35 8.11 10.51
C ALA A 80 6.58 8.80 11.66
N PRO A 81 6.84 10.08 11.97
CA PRO A 81 6.36 10.71 13.19
C PRO A 81 4.86 10.98 13.20
N ALA A 82 4.23 11.26 12.05
CA ALA A 82 2.79 11.45 11.99
C ALA A 82 2.07 10.11 12.14
N PHE A 83 2.60 9.04 11.53
CA PHE A 83 2.12 7.69 11.77
C PHE A 83 2.21 7.28 13.24
N ASP A 84 3.35 7.44 13.90
CA ASP A 84 3.50 7.06 15.32
C ASP A 84 2.47 7.79 16.21
N ARG A 85 2.26 9.09 15.98
CA ARG A 85 1.22 9.85 16.68
C ARG A 85 -0.19 9.32 16.38
N ALA A 86 -0.52 9.08 15.12
CA ALA A 86 -1.84 8.61 14.70
C ALA A 86 -2.15 7.19 15.22
N TRP A 87 -1.14 6.31 15.20
CA TRP A 87 -1.22 4.96 15.74
C TRP A 87 -1.49 4.97 17.24
N ARG A 88 -0.69 5.73 18.01
CA ARG A 88 -0.89 5.87 19.47
C ARG A 88 -2.23 6.50 19.82
N ALA A 89 -2.72 7.42 19.00
CA ALA A 89 -4.02 8.05 19.17
C ALA A 89 -5.20 7.18 18.71
N GLY A 90 -4.94 6.05 18.03
CA GLY A 90 -5.98 5.20 17.44
C GLY A 90 -6.75 5.85 16.29
N SER A 91 -6.20 6.90 15.66
CA SER A 91 -6.87 7.65 14.59
C SER A 91 -6.68 7.05 13.20
N VAL A 92 -5.80 6.05 13.05
CA VAL A 92 -5.57 5.28 11.82
C VAL A 92 -5.63 3.80 12.17
N THR A 93 -6.45 3.04 11.44
CA THR A 93 -6.47 1.57 11.57
C THR A 93 -5.30 0.95 10.84
N VAL A 94 -4.59 0.02 11.47
CA VAL A 94 -3.48 -0.70 10.83
C VAL A 94 -3.87 -2.15 10.59
N THR A 95 -3.76 -2.58 9.34
CA THR A 95 -3.76 -3.98 8.94
C THR A 95 -2.30 -4.40 8.78
N GLU A 96 -1.76 -5.06 9.81
CA GLU A 96 -0.38 -5.52 9.79
C GLU A 96 -0.17 -6.61 8.74
N SER A 97 0.96 -6.55 8.04
CA SER A 97 1.29 -7.51 7.00
C SER A 97 2.80 -7.69 6.92
N THR A 98 3.26 -8.61 6.09
CA THR A 98 4.68 -8.74 5.76
C THR A 98 4.92 -8.37 4.31
N CYS A 99 6.16 -8.04 3.96
CA CYS A 99 6.55 -7.80 2.57
C CYS A 99 6.08 -8.92 1.62
N PRO A 100 6.32 -10.23 1.92
CA PRO A 100 5.82 -11.30 1.07
C PRO A 100 4.29 -11.45 1.06
N ALA A 101 3.58 -11.12 2.14
CA ALA A 101 2.11 -11.20 2.17
C ALA A 101 1.48 -10.13 1.28
N ILE A 102 1.94 -8.88 1.35
CA ILE A 102 1.46 -7.82 0.46
C ILE A 102 1.77 -8.17 -1.01
N HIS A 103 2.99 -8.66 -1.27
CA HIS A 103 3.36 -9.11 -2.61
C HIS A 103 2.41 -10.22 -3.09
N ALA A 104 2.17 -11.26 -2.29
CA ALA A 104 1.25 -12.34 -2.63
C ALA A 104 -0.16 -11.82 -2.91
N GLY A 105 -0.69 -10.90 -2.10
CA GLY A 105 -2.02 -10.32 -2.32
C GLY A 105 -2.10 -9.50 -3.62
N LEU A 106 -1.10 -8.68 -3.93
CA LEU A 106 -1.06 -7.89 -5.16
C LEU A 106 -0.88 -8.78 -6.40
N THR A 107 0.00 -9.78 -6.32
CA THR A 107 0.20 -10.75 -7.40
C THR A 107 -1.04 -11.61 -7.62
N ALA A 108 -1.79 -11.94 -6.57
CA ALA A 108 -3.08 -12.61 -6.72
C ALA A 108 -4.06 -11.76 -7.55
N ALA A 109 -4.13 -10.46 -7.27
CA ALA A 109 -4.96 -9.53 -8.03
C ALA A 109 -4.48 -9.38 -9.49
N GLU A 110 -3.17 -9.22 -9.71
CA GLU A 110 -2.55 -9.15 -11.04
C GLU A 110 -2.83 -10.40 -11.88
N LYS A 111 -2.78 -11.59 -11.27
CA LYS A 111 -3.09 -12.87 -11.93
C LYS A 111 -4.59 -13.13 -12.10
N GLY A 112 -5.46 -12.28 -11.56
CA GLY A 112 -6.91 -12.48 -11.61
C GLY A 112 -7.43 -13.65 -10.74
N VAL A 113 -6.64 -14.09 -9.75
CA VAL A 113 -7.05 -15.14 -8.80
C VAL A 113 -7.52 -14.52 -7.49
N SER A 114 -8.24 -15.29 -6.66
CA SER A 114 -8.77 -14.78 -5.39
C SER A 114 -7.72 -14.74 -4.27
N HIS A 115 -6.66 -15.52 -4.37
CA HIS A 115 -5.63 -15.65 -3.34
C HIS A 115 -4.34 -16.28 -3.88
N LEU A 116 -3.25 -16.15 -3.12
CA LEU A 116 -2.00 -16.90 -3.32
C LEU A 116 -1.50 -17.52 -2.00
N PRO A 117 -0.81 -18.67 -2.05
CA PRO A 117 -0.25 -19.31 -0.87
C PRO A 117 0.99 -18.57 -0.33
N LEU A 118 1.12 -18.50 0.99
CA LEU A 118 2.30 -18.00 1.71
C LEU A 118 2.43 -18.66 3.09
N ALA A 119 3.08 -19.83 3.16
CA ALA A 119 3.28 -20.54 4.42
C ALA A 119 4.29 -19.85 5.37
N GLY A 120 5.18 -18.99 4.86
CA GLY A 120 6.31 -18.43 5.62
C GLY A 120 5.94 -17.51 6.80
N VAL A 121 4.66 -17.15 6.97
CA VAL A 121 4.16 -16.36 8.11
C VAL A 121 3.49 -17.23 9.20
N ILE A 122 3.31 -18.53 8.96
CA ILE A 122 2.75 -19.46 9.93
C ILE A 122 3.67 -19.56 11.14
N GLY A 123 3.09 -19.50 12.34
CA GLY A 123 3.83 -19.47 13.61
C GLY A 123 4.13 -18.07 14.14
N SER A 124 3.81 -17.01 13.38
CA SER A 124 3.81 -15.63 13.87
C SER A 124 2.43 -15.20 14.39
N ASP A 125 2.40 -14.18 15.26
CA ASP A 125 1.17 -13.59 15.76
C ASP A 125 0.34 -12.91 14.65
N LEU A 126 0.96 -12.57 13.52
CA LEU A 126 0.27 -11.97 12.37
C LEU A 126 -0.90 -12.84 11.88
N VAL A 127 -0.79 -14.16 11.99
CA VAL A 127 -1.87 -15.07 11.60
C VAL A 127 -3.14 -14.81 12.43
N GLY A 128 -2.98 -14.49 13.71
CA GLY A 128 -4.10 -14.13 14.59
C GLY A 128 -4.65 -12.72 14.34
N LEU A 129 -3.83 -11.81 13.83
CA LEU A 129 -4.21 -10.44 13.49
C LEU A 129 -4.88 -10.31 12.12
N ARG A 130 -4.85 -11.38 11.30
CA ARG A 130 -5.33 -11.41 9.92
C ARG A 130 -6.49 -12.37 9.73
N PRO A 131 -7.71 -12.00 10.17
CA PRO A 131 -8.90 -12.86 10.03
C PRO A 131 -9.31 -13.10 8.56
N ASP A 132 -8.76 -12.31 7.64
CA ASP A 132 -8.92 -12.45 6.19
C ASP A 132 -7.99 -13.51 5.59
N TRP A 133 -6.92 -13.93 6.30
CA TRP A 133 -6.07 -15.03 5.88
C TRP A 133 -6.72 -16.38 6.20
N ARG A 134 -6.49 -17.38 5.34
CA ARG A 134 -7.06 -18.72 5.51
C ARG A 134 -5.97 -19.76 5.69
N LEU A 135 -5.98 -20.43 6.83
CA LEU A 135 -5.17 -21.62 7.07
C LEU A 135 -5.82 -22.85 6.42
N GLY A 136 -5.01 -23.71 5.82
CA GLY A 136 -5.45 -24.97 5.25
C GLY A 136 -4.26 -25.84 4.84
N PRO A 137 -4.43 -27.17 4.71
CA PRO A 137 -3.34 -28.02 4.26
C PRO A 137 -2.95 -27.67 2.82
N ASP A 138 -1.65 -27.65 2.53
CA ASP A 138 -1.14 -27.58 1.18
C ASP A 138 -1.61 -28.83 0.39
N PRO A 139 -2.21 -28.66 -0.81
CA PRO A 139 -2.82 -29.77 -1.53
C PRO A 139 -1.79 -30.74 -2.15
N PHE A 140 -0.51 -30.37 -2.23
CA PHE A 140 0.56 -31.20 -2.78
C PHE A 140 1.34 -31.95 -1.69
N THR A 141 1.50 -31.35 -0.51
CA THR A 141 2.32 -31.93 0.57
C THR A 141 1.53 -32.35 1.81
N GLY A 142 0.33 -31.80 2.02
CA GLY A 142 -0.47 -31.99 3.23
C GLY A 142 0.00 -31.17 4.44
N GLU A 143 1.11 -30.44 4.31
CA GLU A 143 1.66 -29.59 5.37
C GLU A 143 0.82 -28.33 5.60
N PRO A 144 0.93 -27.65 6.76
CA PRO A 144 0.23 -26.39 6.99
C PRO A 144 0.55 -25.33 5.94
N GLY A 145 -0.49 -24.87 5.23
CA GLY A 145 -0.46 -23.76 4.29
C GLY A 145 -1.30 -22.58 4.77
N LEU A 146 -1.06 -21.42 4.17
CA LEU A 146 -1.79 -20.19 4.42
C LEU A 146 -2.07 -19.50 3.10
N LEU A 147 -3.30 -19.02 2.92
CA LEU A 147 -3.77 -18.34 1.72
C LEU A 147 -3.98 -16.86 2.03
N VAL A 148 -3.29 -16.01 1.28
CA VAL A 148 -3.41 -14.54 1.36
C VAL A 148 -4.40 -14.08 0.29
N PRO A 149 -5.47 -13.35 0.66
CA PRO A 149 -6.45 -12.87 -0.31
C PRO A 149 -5.86 -11.82 -1.25
N ALA A 150 -6.48 -11.66 -2.41
CA ALA A 150 -6.09 -10.63 -3.38
C ALA A 150 -6.28 -9.21 -2.82
N ILE A 151 -5.25 -8.38 -2.95
CA ILE A 151 -5.28 -6.96 -2.57
C ILE A 151 -5.56 -6.15 -3.83
N ARG A 152 -6.65 -5.38 -3.84
CA ARG A 152 -7.13 -4.63 -5.01
C ARG A 152 -7.28 -3.14 -4.69
N PRO A 153 -6.19 -2.36 -4.80
CA PRO A 153 -6.25 -0.91 -4.67
C PRO A 153 -7.08 -0.30 -5.82
N ASP A 154 -7.78 0.79 -5.55
CA ASP A 154 -8.51 1.56 -6.57
C ASP A 154 -7.55 2.31 -7.49
N PHE A 155 -6.47 2.84 -6.92
CA PHE A 155 -5.45 3.60 -7.64
C PHE A 155 -4.03 3.21 -7.20
N LEU A 156 -3.10 3.28 -8.15
CA LEU A 156 -1.66 3.21 -7.89
C LEU A 156 -1.05 4.60 -8.13
N LEU A 157 -0.34 5.12 -7.12
CA LEU A 157 0.42 6.35 -7.24
C LEU A 157 1.92 6.08 -7.25
N PHE A 158 2.56 6.49 -8.33
CA PHE A 158 3.99 6.40 -8.51
C PHE A 158 4.49 7.55 -9.40
N HIS A 159 5.81 7.65 -9.51
CA HIS A 159 6.50 8.58 -10.39
C HIS A 159 7.48 7.79 -11.28
N ALA A 160 7.64 8.23 -12.52
CA ALA A 160 8.62 7.71 -13.44
C ALA A 160 9.30 8.88 -14.16
N ALA A 161 10.56 8.69 -14.53
CA ALA A 161 11.36 9.73 -15.19
C ALA A 161 10.82 10.05 -16.60
N VAL A 162 10.33 9.03 -17.32
CA VAL A 162 9.90 9.16 -18.71
C VAL A 162 8.61 8.38 -18.93
N ALA A 163 7.65 9.01 -19.58
CA ALA A 163 6.45 8.39 -20.14
C ALA A 163 6.12 9.05 -21.48
N ASP A 164 5.44 8.32 -22.37
CA ASP A 164 4.98 8.85 -23.64
C ASP A 164 3.47 9.14 -23.64
N ARG A 165 2.98 9.74 -24.74
CA ARG A 165 1.56 10.12 -24.89
C ARG A 165 0.63 8.91 -25.07
N SER A 166 1.17 7.72 -25.33
CA SER A 166 0.43 6.47 -25.43
C SER A 166 0.24 5.79 -24.07
N GLY A 167 0.85 6.34 -23.01
CA GLY A 167 0.80 5.77 -21.66
C GLY A 167 1.88 4.73 -21.41
N ASN A 168 2.86 4.56 -22.31
CA ASN A 168 4.02 3.75 -22.00
C ASN A 168 4.86 4.47 -20.96
N VAL A 169 5.33 3.72 -19.97
CA VAL A 169 6.11 4.25 -18.86
C VAL A 169 7.43 3.51 -18.81
N TRP A 170 8.53 4.26 -18.81
CA TRP A 170 9.86 3.68 -18.61
C TRP A 170 10.13 3.53 -17.11
N ILE A 171 10.11 2.28 -16.65
CA ILE A 171 10.52 1.91 -15.30
C ILE A 171 11.94 1.35 -15.43
N GLY A 172 12.93 2.19 -15.13
CA GLY A 172 14.34 1.81 -15.20
C GLY A 172 14.72 0.74 -14.18
N VAL A 173 15.87 0.11 -14.41
CA VAL A 173 16.65 -0.53 -13.35
C VAL A 173 17.47 0.56 -12.69
N ARG A 174 17.40 0.62 -11.36
CA ARG A 174 18.14 1.51 -10.46
C ARG A 174 19.43 2.09 -11.02
#